data_AF-A0A1Y1KF49-F1
#
_entry.id   AF-A0A1Y1KF49-F1
#
_cell.length_a   1.000
_cell.length_b   1.000
_cell.length_c   1.000
_cell.angle_alpha   90.00
_cell.angle_beta   90.00
_cell.angle_gamma   90.00
#
_symmetry.space_group_name_H-M   'P 1'
#
loop_
_entity.id
_entity.type
_entity.pdbx_description
1 polymer ?
#
loop_
_entity_poly.entity_id
_entity_poly.type
_entity_poly.pdbx_seq_one_letter_code
_entity_poly.pdbx_strand_id
1 'polypeptide(L)'
;PRVVFTINLVSNNDLLVSDSVNVSTIGNVFAFNLTNLQPSLDPYEVVLFGATEDGASNVTATSELMFLPEKTKGSVAKLDNLNGGFLFRSPATGNNFEPFLPYGYYASCDRFLCDKDYIQKVKAYKDLGLNSMVSLTTVQNSRVTYEYMDTLDLRYMYDLRGSYKNLTAVEEQVSVIR
;
A
#
# COMPACT_ATOMS: atom_id res chain seq x y z
N PRO A 1 13.95 17.88 -29.50
CA PRO A 1 14.55 19.01 -28.74
C PRO A 1 14.72 18.57 -27.29
N ARG A 2 15.67 19.14 -26.56
CA ARG A 2 15.84 18.88 -25.13
C ARG A 2 15.08 19.93 -24.33
N VAL A 3 14.35 19.49 -23.31
CA VAL A 3 13.66 20.34 -22.34
C VAL A 3 14.39 20.20 -21.02
N VAL A 4 14.91 21.30 -20.48
CA VAL A 4 15.45 21.37 -19.12
C VAL A 4 14.30 21.76 -18.19
N PHE A 5 14.20 21.12 -17.03
CA PHE A 5 13.12 21.37 -16.09
C PHE A 5 13.57 21.36 -14.64
N THR A 6 12.75 21.97 -13.79
CA THR A 6 12.78 21.82 -12.34
C THR A 6 11.42 21.37 -11.82
N ILE A 7 11.43 20.68 -10.68
CA ILE A 7 10.24 20.43 -9.87
C ILE A 7 10.50 21.03 -8.50
N ASN A 8 9.59 21.89 -8.05
CA ASN A 8 9.73 22.66 -6.83
C ASN A 8 8.49 22.50 -5.94
N LEU A 9 8.65 22.65 -4.63
CA LEU A 9 7.53 22.88 -3.71
C LEU A 9 6.94 24.27 -3.96
N VAL A 10 5.61 24.38 -4.05
CA VAL A 10 4.95 25.67 -4.29
C VAL A 10 5.09 26.61 -3.08
N SER A 11 5.10 26.05 -1.86
CA SER A 11 5.06 26.81 -0.62
C SER A 11 6.31 27.63 -0.34
N ASN A 12 7.49 27.13 -0.73
CA ASN A 12 8.78 27.76 -0.41
C ASN A 12 9.81 27.69 -1.56
N ASN A 13 9.41 27.19 -2.73
CA ASN A 13 10.27 27.00 -3.91
C ASN A 13 11.43 26.01 -3.72
N ASP A 14 11.39 25.15 -2.69
CA ASP A 14 12.41 24.13 -2.47
C ASP A 14 12.52 23.20 -3.68
N LEU A 15 13.74 23.01 -4.17
CA LEU A 15 14.03 22.19 -5.34
C LEU A 15 13.97 20.69 -4.97
N LEU A 16 13.10 19.95 -5.65
CA LEU A 16 13.03 18.50 -5.57
C LEU A 16 13.86 17.84 -6.68
N VAL A 17 13.65 18.27 -7.92
CA VAL A 17 14.33 17.71 -9.11
C VAL A 17 14.81 18.85 -9.98
N SER A 18 16.01 18.74 -10.55
CA SER A 18 16.45 19.53 -11.69
C SER A 18 17.13 18.61 -12.69
N ASP A 19 16.54 18.50 -13.88
CA ASP A 19 17.04 17.59 -14.91
C ASP A 19 16.56 18.03 -16.30
N SER A 20 16.62 17.12 -17.27
CA SER A 20 16.25 17.34 -18.65
C SER A 20 15.69 16.09 -19.30
N VAL A 21 14.80 16.27 -20.26
CA VAL A 21 14.22 15.18 -21.07
C VAL A 21 14.23 15.55 -22.54
N ASN A 22 14.31 14.54 -23.40
CA ASN A 22 14.06 14.74 -24.83
C ASN A 22 12.56 14.76 -25.10
N VAL A 23 12.11 15.72 -25.91
CA VAL A 23 10.73 15.76 -26.42
C VAL A 23 10.40 14.43 -27.12
N SER A 24 9.14 14.01 -27.02
CA SER A 24 8.62 12.74 -27.56
C SER A 24 9.11 11.48 -26.85
N THR A 25 9.62 11.59 -25.62
CA THR A 25 9.85 10.45 -24.72
C THR A 25 8.78 10.39 -23.64
N ILE A 26 8.51 9.19 -23.10
CA ILE A 26 7.55 8.94 -22.03
C ILE A 26 8.17 8.01 -20.99
N GLY A 27 7.67 8.04 -19.74
CA GLY A 27 8.11 7.13 -18.68
C GLY A 27 9.51 7.43 -18.12
N ASN A 28 10.00 8.67 -18.25
CA ASN A 28 11.25 9.10 -17.63
C ASN A 28 11.08 9.17 -16.10
N VAL A 29 11.99 8.54 -15.35
CA VAL A 29 11.93 8.47 -13.88
C VAL A 29 13.14 9.19 -13.29
N PHE A 30 12.89 10.05 -12.31
CA PHE A 30 13.91 10.83 -11.63
C PHE A 30 13.84 10.58 -10.13
N ALA A 31 14.98 10.23 -9.54
CA ALA A 31 15.10 10.11 -8.09
C ALA A 31 15.35 11.48 -7.47
N PHE A 32 14.76 11.73 -6.31
CA PHE A 32 14.98 12.94 -5.51
C PHE A 32 15.04 12.61 -4.04
N ASN A 33 15.62 13.52 -3.26
CA ASN A 33 15.84 13.32 -1.83
C ASN A 33 14.69 13.91 -1.01
N LEU A 34 14.10 13.09 -0.15
CA LEU A 34 13.03 13.51 0.77
C LEU A 34 13.53 14.00 2.13
N THR A 35 14.84 13.94 2.41
CA THR A 35 15.43 14.20 3.74
C THR A 35 15.11 15.60 4.27
N ASN A 36 14.93 16.59 3.40
CA ASN A 36 14.63 17.97 3.78
C ASN A 36 13.12 18.24 3.95
N LEU A 37 12.25 17.29 3.56
CA LEU A 37 10.81 17.44 3.73
C LEU A 37 10.41 16.97 5.13
N GLN A 38 9.52 17.72 5.77
CA GLN A 38 8.89 17.28 7.00
C GLN A 38 7.70 16.36 6.66
N PRO A 39 7.50 15.24 7.36
CA PRO A 39 6.29 14.45 7.14
C PRO A 39 5.02 15.25 7.50
N SER A 40 3.98 15.14 6.68
CA SER A 40 2.72 15.87 6.82
C SER A 40 1.52 14.97 6.48
N LEU A 41 0.36 15.25 7.09
CA LEU A 41 -0.91 14.64 6.68
C LEU A 41 -1.54 15.37 5.50
N ASP A 42 -1.19 16.64 5.31
CA ASP A 42 -1.61 17.44 4.16
C ASP A 42 -0.62 17.25 2.99
N PRO A 43 -1.10 17.18 1.73
CA PRO A 43 -0.24 17.09 0.56
C PRO A 43 0.67 18.31 0.40
N TYR A 44 1.88 18.08 -0.10
CA TYR A 44 2.71 19.14 -0.65
C TYR A 44 2.30 19.43 -2.09
N GLU A 45 1.92 20.67 -2.40
CA GLU A 45 1.75 21.07 -3.79
C GLU A 45 3.13 21.23 -4.45
N VAL A 46 3.30 20.60 -5.61
CA VAL A 46 4.53 20.65 -6.39
C VAL A 46 4.25 21.21 -7.78
N VAL A 47 5.22 21.94 -8.32
CA VAL A 47 5.14 22.53 -9.66
C VAL A 47 6.36 22.15 -10.47
N LEU A 48 6.12 21.71 -11.70
CA LEU A 48 7.14 21.53 -12.73
C LEU A 48 7.22 22.79 -13.57
N PHE A 49 8.43 23.29 -13.80
CA PHE A 49 8.73 24.29 -14.81
C PHE A 49 9.75 23.71 -15.78
N GLY A 50 9.42 23.65 -17.07
CA GLY A 50 10.31 23.17 -18.11
C GLY A 50 10.43 24.17 -19.25
N ALA A 51 11.61 24.26 -19.85
CA ALA A 51 11.85 25.05 -21.05
C ALA A 51 12.78 24.32 -22.03
N THR A 52 12.62 24.56 -23.33
CA THR A 52 13.67 24.20 -24.30
C THR A 52 14.92 25.04 -24.05
N GLU A 53 16.11 24.53 -24.38
CA GLU A 53 17.39 25.25 -24.13
C GLU A 53 17.48 26.62 -24.83
N ASP A 54 16.72 26.81 -25.91
CA ASP A 54 16.57 28.08 -26.62
C ASP A 54 15.49 29.02 -26.03
N GLY A 55 14.82 28.61 -24.94
CA GLY A 55 13.79 29.38 -24.25
C GLY A 55 12.46 29.50 -24.98
N ALA A 56 12.27 28.78 -26.10
CA ALA A 56 11.14 28.98 -27.00
C ALA A 56 9.81 28.39 -26.50
N SER A 57 9.84 27.35 -25.65
CA SER A 57 8.63 26.67 -25.16
C SER A 57 8.72 26.46 -23.66
N ASN A 58 7.76 27.04 -22.93
CA ASN A 58 7.62 26.83 -21.48
C ASN A 58 6.49 25.84 -21.20
N VAL A 59 6.78 24.83 -20.38
CA VAL A 59 5.82 23.84 -19.91
C VAL A 59 5.69 23.99 -18.40
N THR A 60 4.47 24.09 -17.91
CA THR A 60 4.16 24.10 -16.48
C THR A 60 3.14 23.01 -16.19
N ALA A 61 3.34 22.28 -15.10
CA ALA A 61 2.37 21.32 -14.58
C ALA A 61 2.42 21.33 -13.06
N THR A 62 1.28 21.05 -12.41
CA THR A 62 1.19 20.94 -10.95
C THR A 62 0.77 19.53 -10.55
N SER A 63 1.14 19.13 -9.34
CA SER A 63 0.76 17.86 -8.74
C SER A 63 0.83 17.93 -7.21
N GLU A 64 0.55 16.82 -6.55
CA GLU A 64 0.62 16.68 -5.10
C GLU A 64 1.62 15.58 -4.72
N LEU A 65 2.41 15.84 -3.69
CA LEU A 65 3.32 14.88 -3.08
C LEU A 65 2.85 14.56 -1.66
N MET A 66 2.44 13.31 -1.45
CA MET A 66 2.10 12.80 -0.11
C MET A 66 3.35 12.23 0.57
N PHE A 67 3.86 12.91 1.59
CA PHE A 67 4.93 12.42 2.45
C PHE A 67 4.44 12.28 3.89
N LEU A 68 3.86 11.12 4.19
CA LEU A 68 3.18 10.84 5.46
C LEU A 68 4.16 10.56 6.61
N PRO A 69 3.80 10.89 7.86
CA PRO A 69 4.56 10.48 9.05
C PRO A 69 4.75 8.97 9.15
N GLU A 70 5.90 8.56 9.69
CA GLU A 70 6.20 7.15 9.92
C GLU A 70 5.30 6.55 11.00
N LYS A 71 4.59 5.47 10.65
CA LYS A 71 3.77 4.73 11.59
C LYS A 71 4.63 3.74 12.38
N THR A 72 4.79 3.97 13.68
CA THR A 72 5.67 3.17 14.56
C THR A 72 5.02 1.89 15.11
N LYS A 73 3.73 1.66 14.86
CA LYS A 73 2.98 0.49 15.35
C LYS A 73 2.06 -0.07 14.27
N GLY A 74 1.89 -1.39 14.25
CA GLY A 74 1.02 -2.08 13.30
C GLY A 74 1.61 -2.11 11.90
N SER A 75 0.73 -2.13 10.89
CA SER A 75 1.12 -2.25 9.48
C SER A 75 0.79 -1.01 8.66
N VAL A 76 1.43 -0.93 7.49
CA VAL A 76 1.18 0.09 6.47
C VAL A 76 1.04 -0.59 5.11
N ALA A 77 -0.02 -0.25 4.40
CA ALA A 77 -0.18 -0.53 2.98
C ALA A 77 0.01 0.75 2.17
N LYS A 78 0.64 0.66 1.00
CA LYS A 78 0.75 1.78 0.05
C LYS A 78 0.56 1.29 -1.38
N LEU A 79 0.09 2.19 -2.25
CA LEU A 79 0.03 1.96 -3.69
C LEU A 79 1.38 2.34 -4.32
N ASP A 80 1.95 1.47 -5.14
CA ASP A 80 3.08 1.82 -6.00
C ASP A 80 2.54 2.49 -7.26
N ASN A 81 2.60 3.83 -7.31
CA ASN A 81 2.13 4.59 -8.49
C ASN A 81 3.05 4.45 -9.72
N LEU A 82 4.29 3.97 -9.56
CA LEU A 82 5.24 3.82 -10.66
C LEU A 82 5.09 2.46 -11.35
N ASN A 83 5.10 1.37 -10.58
CA ASN A 83 5.03 0.01 -11.12
C ASN A 83 3.64 -0.62 -11.00
N GLY A 84 2.71 0.02 -10.29
CA GLY A 84 1.43 -0.54 -9.93
C GLY A 84 1.51 -1.55 -8.77
N GLY A 85 0.34 -1.92 -8.25
CA GLY A 85 0.21 -2.90 -7.17
C GLY A 85 0.32 -2.32 -5.77
N PHE A 86 0.08 -3.18 -4.77
CA PHE A 86 0.15 -2.80 -3.38
C PHE A 86 1.46 -3.26 -2.77
N LEU A 87 1.99 -2.43 -1.88
CA LEU A 87 3.09 -2.78 -1.02
C LEU A 87 2.59 -2.77 0.41
N PHE A 88 3.07 -3.72 1.20
CA PHE A 88 2.72 -3.84 2.61
C PHE A 88 3.97 -3.98 3.45
N ARG A 89 3.95 -3.41 4.65
CA ARG A 89 4.94 -3.68 5.69
C ARG A 89 4.30 -3.89 7.04
N SER A 90 4.95 -4.68 7.87
CA SER A 90 4.60 -4.94 9.26
C SER A 90 5.88 -5.20 10.07
N PRO A 91 5.78 -5.36 11.40
CA PRO A 91 6.92 -5.87 12.19
C PRO A 91 7.42 -7.23 11.70
N ALA A 92 6.56 -8.08 11.15
CA ALA A 92 6.94 -9.40 10.64
C ALA A 92 7.77 -9.33 9.34
N THR A 93 7.62 -8.27 8.54
CA THR A 93 8.49 -8.00 7.36
C THR A 93 9.76 -7.24 7.73
N GLY A 94 10.08 -7.10 9.03
CA GLY A 94 11.17 -6.24 9.49
C GLY A 94 10.97 -4.76 9.13
N ASN A 95 9.71 -4.33 9.00
CA ASN A 95 9.30 -3.01 8.49
C ASN A 95 9.70 -2.70 7.04
N ASN A 96 10.13 -3.71 6.27
CA ASN A 96 10.36 -3.54 4.85
C ASN A 96 9.05 -3.66 4.06
N PHE A 97 8.91 -2.85 3.02
CA PHE A 97 7.81 -2.97 2.08
C PHE A 97 8.01 -4.17 1.16
N GLU A 98 7.01 -5.04 1.12
CA GLU A 98 6.95 -6.21 0.24
C GLU A 98 5.69 -6.16 -0.64
N PRO A 99 5.71 -6.78 -1.83
CA PRO A 99 4.52 -6.91 -2.67
C PRO A 99 3.35 -7.57 -1.92
N PHE A 100 2.20 -6.92 -1.98
CA PHE A 100 0.94 -7.40 -1.40
C PHE A 100 -0.11 -7.55 -2.50
N LEU A 101 -0.73 -8.71 -2.54
CA LEU A 101 -1.83 -8.97 -3.46
C LEU A 101 -3.03 -9.43 -2.62
N PRO A 102 -4.05 -8.58 -2.41
CA PRO A 102 -5.26 -8.92 -1.66
C PRO A 102 -6.20 -9.80 -2.51
N TYR A 103 -5.66 -10.87 -3.05
CA TYR A 103 -6.35 -11.88 -3.84
C TYR A 103 -6.08 -13.24 -3.22
N GLY A 104 -7.08 -14.11 -3.24
CA GLY A 104 -6.86 -15.44 -2.72
C GLY A 104 -8.10 -16.30 -2.63
N TYR A 105 -7.94 -17.34 -1.84
CA TYR A 105 -8.93 -18.39 -1.64
C TYR A 105 -10.08 -17.89 -0.75
N TYR A 106 -11.30 -18.26 -1.10
CA TYR A 106 -12.46 -18.13 -0.22
C TYR A 106 -12.42 -19.27 0.80
N ALA A 107 -11.81 -18.99 1.95
CA ALA A 107 -11.53 -19.95 2.99
C ALA A 107 -12.78 -20.18 3.86
N SER A 108 -13.44 -21.32 3.65
CA SER A 108 -14.59 -21.75 4.46
C SER A 108 -14.17 -22.20 5.86
N CYS A 109 -15.10 -22.11 6.81
CA CYS A 109 -14.97 -22.80 8.10
C CYS A 109 -14.79 -24.31 7.86
N ASP A 110 -15.75 -24.91 7.17
CA ASP A 110 -15.72 -26.33 6.84
C ASP A 110 -14.52 -26.65 5.93
N ARG A 111 -13.82 -27.73 6.27
CA ARG A 111 -12.70 -28.29 5.49
C ARG A 111 -11.46 -27.39 5.36
N PHE A 112 -11.44 -26.20 5.97
CA PHE A 112 -10.26 -25.33 5.94
C PHE A 112 -10.03 -24.61 7.28
N LEU A 113 -10.74 -23.52 7.55
CA LEU A 113 -10.41 -22.66 8.70
C LEU A 113 -10.75 -23.33 10.03
N CYS A 114 -11.81 -24.12 10.13
CA CYS A 114 -12.26 -24.77 11.37
C CYS A 114 -11.89 -26.26 11.42
N ASP A 115 -11.10 -26.74 10.46
CA ASP A 115 -10.75 -28.16 10.35
C ASP A 115 -9.64 -28.54 11.36
N LYS A 116 -9.56 -29.83 11.71
CA LYS A 116 -8.57 -30.34 12.68
C LYS A 116 -7.13 -30.21 12.19
N ASP A 117 -6.93 -30.13 10.88
CA ASP A 117 -5.64 -30.01 10.20
C ASP A 117 -5.38 -28.59 9.65
N TYR A 118 -6.07 -27.56 10.19
CA TYR A 118 -5.95 -26.17 9.73
C TYR A 118 -4.50 -25.68 9.62
N ILE A 119 -3.62 -26.07 10.55
CA ILE A 119 -2.19 -25.70 10.55
C ILE A 119 -1.52 -26.11 9.25
N GLN A 120 -1.73 -27.36 8.82
CA GLN A 120 -1.14 -27.89 7.59
C GLN A 120 -1.70 -27.19 6.37
N LYS A 121 -3.02 -26.96 6.32
CA LYS A 121 -3.70 -26.31 5.19
C LYS A 121 -3.30 -24.85 5.01
N VAL A 122 -3.31 -24.09 6.11
CA VAL A 122 -2.89 -22.69 6.13
C VAL A 122 -1.42 -22.56 5.76
N LYS A 123 -0.55 -23.43 6.28
CA LYS A 123 0.87 -23.44 5.91
C LYS A 123 1.06 -23.76 4.43
N ALA A 124 0.41 -24.81 3.93
CA ALA A 124 0.49 -25.19 2.52
C ALA A 124 0.03 -24.04 1.60
N TYR A 125 -1.03 -23.32 1.99
CA TYR A 125 -1.47 -22.13 1.26
C TYR A 125 -0.41 -21.01 1.25
N LYS A 126 0.18 -20.72 2.41
CA LYS A 126 1.25 -19.71 2.55
C LYS A 126 2.50 -20.09 1.75
N ASP A 127 2.86 -21.37 1.75
CA ASP A 127 4.02 -21.91 1.03
C ASP A 127 3.90 -21.76 -0.50
N LEU A 128 2.68 -21.56 -1.05
CA LEU A 128 2.47 -21.20 -2.46
C LEU A 128 2.89 -19.76 -2.78
N GLY A 129 3.32 -18.97 -1.79
CA GLY A 129 3.62 -17.55 -1.95
C GLY A 129 2.40 -16.63 -1.85
N LEU A 130 1.23 -17.17 -1.52
CA LEU A 130 0.01 -16.39 -1.31
C LEU A 130 0.05 -15.70 0.05
N ASN A 131 -0.36 -14.42 0.09
CA ASN A 131 -0.19 -13.56 1.26
C ASN A 131 -1.50 -12.91 1.76
N SER A 132 -2.63 -13.29 1.17
CA SER A 132 -3.98 -12.92 1.60
C SER A 132 -4.99 -14.02 1.28
N MET A 133 -6.10 -14.09 2.01
CA MET A 133 -7.29 -14.89 1.66
C MET A 133 -8.58 -14.16 2.03
N VAL A 134 -9.74 -14.69 1.64
CA VAL A 134 -11.04 -14.20 2.09
C VAL A 134 -11.59 -15.18 3.11
N SER A 135 -11.83 -14.73 4.34
CA SER A 135 -12.45 -15.61 5.33
C SER A 135 -13.97 -15.64 5.16
N LEU A 136 -14.52 -16.85 5.08
CA LEU A 136 -15.96 -17.11 5.09
C LEU A 136 -16.45 -17.63 6.46
N THR A 137 -15.69 -17.37 7.52
CA THR A 137 -16.08 -17.64 8.91
C THR A 137 -15.76 -16.45 9.79
N THR A 138 -16.22 -16.49 11.03
CA THR A 138 -15.92 -15.45 12.02
C THR A 138 -14.66 -15.78 12.81
N VAL A 139 -14.00 -14.76 13.36
CA VAL A 139 -12.87 -14.95 14.28
C VAL A 139 -13.29 -15.78 15.49
N GLN A 140 -14.52 -15.60 15.98
CA GLN A 140 -15.05 -16.35 17.11
C GLN A 140 -15.14 -17.85 16.80
N ASN A 141 -15.57 -18.22 15.59
CA ASN A 141 -15.73 -19.61 15.18
C ASN A 141 -14.39 -20.33 14.93
N SER A 142 -13.32 -19.59 14.60
CA SER A 142 -12.02 -20.19 14.29
C SER A 142 -10.81 -19.46 14.88
N ARG A 143 -10.93 -18.99 16.12
CA ARG A 143 -9.93 -18.11 16.76
C ARG A 143 -8.50 -18.65 16.67
N VAL A 144 -8.31 -19.93 16.96
CA VAL A 144 -6.99 -20.59 16.95
C VAL A 144 -6.34 -20.59 15.55
N THR A 145 -7.15 -20.58 14.49
CA THR A 145 -6.65 -20.51 13.12
C THR A 145 -6.22 -19.10 12.75
N TYR A 146 -6.98 -18.08 13.15
CA TYR A 146 -6.59 -16.69 12.96
C TYR A 146 -5.30 -16.37 13.73
N GLU A 147 -5.19 -16.81 14.98
CA GLU A 147 -3.96 -16.66 15.76
C GLU A 147 -2.76 -17.33 15.08
N TYR A 148 -2.95 -18.48 14.44
CA TYR A 148 -1.90 -19.11 13.64
C TYR A 148 -1.57 -18.32 12.37
N MET A 149 -2.58 -17.79 11.66
CA MET A 149 -2.36 -16.93 10.48
C MET A 149 -1.53 -15.69 10.82
N ASP A 150 -1.76 -15.09 12.00
CA ASP A 150 -0.96 -13.96 12.49
C ASP A 150 0.53 -14.32 12.63
N THR A 151 0.85 -15.53 13.11
CA THR A 151 2.25 -16.00 13.21
C THR A 151 2.95 -16.11 11.86
N LEU A 152 2.18 -16.19 10.77
CA LEU A 152 2.67 -16.30 9.39
C LEU A 152 2.61 -14.96 8.63
N ASP A 153 2.16 -13.88 9.28
CA ASP A 153 1.77 -12.61 8.65
C ASP A 153 0.85 -12.84 7.42
N LEU A 154 -0.06 -13.82 7.55
CA LEU A 154 -1.02 -14.19 6.53
C LEU A 154 -2.30 -13.39 6.72
N ARG A 155 -2.51 -12.41 5.84
CA ARG A 155 -3.58 -11.43 5.96
C ARG A 155 -4.89 -12.01 5.44
N TYR A 156 -5.99 -11.37 5.79
CA TYR A 156 -7.31 -11.78 5.33
C TYR A 156 -8.21 -10.58 5.06
N MET A 157 -9.06 -10.72 4.05
CA MET A 157 -10.24 -9.90 3.87
C MET A 157 -11.36 -10.52 4.72
N TYR A 158 -11.83 -9.77 5.71
CA TYR A 158 -12.89 -10.23 6.61
C TYR A 158 -14.26 -9.99 5.96
N ASP A 159 -14.96 -11.06 5.56
CA ASP A 159 -16.23 -10.98 4.83
C ASP A 159 -17.41 -10.78 5.78
N LEU A 160 -17.98 -9.57 5.78
CA LEU A 160 -19.19 -9.20 6.54
C LEU A 160 -20.47 -9.27 5.68
N ARG A 161 -20.45 -9.89 4.50
CA ARG A 161 -21.58 -9.93 3.55
C ARG A 161 -22.89 -10.45 4.14
N GLY A 162 -22.85 -11.33 5.14
CA GLY A 162 -24.04 -11.84 5.81
C GLY A 162 -24.63 -10.88 6.86
N SER A 163 -23.84 -9.94 7.37
CA SER A 163 -24.18 -9.11 8.53
C SER A 163 -24.09 -7.60 8.27
N TYR A 164 -23.63 -7.14 7.10
CA TYR A 164 -23.34 -5.71 6.83
C TYR A 164 -24.52 -4.74 7.06
N LYS A 165 -25.76 -5.23 7.04
CA LYS A 165 -26.96 -4.43 7.34
C LYS A 165 -27.35 -4.40 8.83
N ASN A 166 -26.79 -5.28 9.64
CA ASN A 166 -27.03 -5.37 11.08
C ASN A 166 -25.83 -4.76 11.82
N LEU A 167 -25.94 -3.49 12.21
CA LEU A 167 -24.84 -2.75 12.83
C LEU A 167 -24.35 -3.37 14.13
N THR A 168 -25.24 -3.96 14.94
CA THR A 168 -24.86 -4.68 16.16
C THR A 168 -23.97 -5.88 15.83
N ALA A 169 -24.36 -6.68 14.82
CA ALA A 169 -23.55 -7.82 14.39
C ALA A 169 -22.22 -7.41 13.74
N VAL A 170 -22.16 -6.25 13.09
CA VAL A 170 -20.91 -5.68 12.57
C VAL A 170 -20.00 -5.25 13.72
N GLU A 171 -20.54 -4.52 14.70
CA GLU A 171 -19.78 -4.06 15.87
C GLU A 171 -19.17 -5.23 16.64
N GLU A 172 -19.97 -6.27 16.93
CA GLU A 172 -19.50 -7.48 17.60
C GLU A 172 -18.34 -8.16 16.86
N GLN A 173 -18.44 -8.25 15.52
CA GLN A 173 -17.42 -8.91 14.72
C GLN A 173 -16.16 -8.06 14.51
N VAL A 174 -16.29 -6.74 14.40
CA VAL A 174 -15.13 -5.84 14.30
C VAL A 174 -14.39 -5.77 15.64
N SER A 175 -15.09 -5.81 16.76
CA SER A 175 -14.49 -5.70 18.10
C SER A 175 -13.50 -6.82 18.46
N VAL A 176 -13.60 -7.97 17.80
CA VAL A 176 -12.72 -9.12 18.02
C VAL A 176 -11.52 -9.18 17.06
N ILE A 177 -11.51 -8.32 16.05
CA ILE A 177 -10.37 -8.13 15.13
C ILE A 177 -9.43 -7.14 15.83
N ARG A 178 -8.17 -7.53 16.00
CA ARG A 178 -7.14 -6.70 16.65
C ARG A 178 -6.14 -6.17 15.63
#